data_AF-A0A561BWH4-F1
#
_entry.id   AF-A0A561BWH4-F1
#
_cell.length_a   1.000
_cell.length_b   1.000
_cell.length_c   1.000
_cell.angle_alpha   90.00
_cell.angle_beta   90.00
_cell.angle_gamma   90.00
#
_symmetry.space_group_name_H-M   'P 1'
#
loop_
_entity.id
_entity.type
_entity.pdbx_description
1 polymer ?
#
loop_
_entity_poly.entity_id
_entity_poly.type
_entity_poly.pdbx_seq_one_letter_code
_entity_poly.pdbx_strand_id
1 'polypeptide(L)' 'MSTGPGEFLHGLEVEVEADLGMIADSRPEEAAAAPVTEWLVDPAEVEREQIGLRSLLGAVEALEGDAYHHGDV' A
#
# COMPACT_ATOMS: atom_id res chain seq x y z
N MET A 1 -5.99 -18.85 -16.71
CA MET A 1 -7.23 -18.16 -16.31
C MET A 1 -6.94 -16.68 -16.43
N SER A 2 -7.80 -15.91 -17.12
CA SER A 2 -7.66 -14.46 -17.14
C SER A 2 -8.54 -13.94 -16.02
N THR A 3 -7.93 -13.48 -14.94
CA THR A 3 -8.61 -12.75 -13.86
C THR A 3 -9.20 -11.47 -14.46
N GLY A 4 -10.45 -11.19 -14.14
CA GLY A 4 -11.12 -9.96 -14.60
C GLY A 4 -10.49 -8.72 -13.95
N PRO A 5 -10.60 -7.53 -14.55
CA PRO A 5 -10.01 -6.31 -13.99
C PRO A 5 -10.39 -6.05 -12.53
N GLY A 6 -11.64 -6.30 -12.13
CA GLY A 6 -12.09 -6.13 -10.73
C GLY A 6 -11.49 -7.14 -9.75
N GLU A 7 -11.33 -8.41 -10.15
CA GLU A 7 -10.69 -9.43 -9.30
C GLU A 7 -9.17 -9.16 -9.17
N PHE A 8 -8.54 -8.59 -10.21
CA PHE A 8 -7.16 -8.12 -10.14
C PHE A 8 -7.01 -6.91 -9.21
N LEU A 9 -7.88 -5.90 -9.35
CA LEU A 9 -7.84 -4.71 -8.50
C LEU A 9 -8.06 -5.06 -7.03
N HIS A 10 -9.01 -5.94 -6.73
CA HIS A 10 -9.26 -6.35 -5.35
C HIS A 10 -8.09 -7.17 -4.77
N GLY A 11 -7.46 -8.01 -5.57
CA GLY A 11 -6.22 -8.68 -5.17
C GLY A 11 -5.10 -7.69 -4.85
N LEU A 12 -4.95 -6.65 -5.68
CA LEU A 12 -3.95 -5.60 -5.48
C LEU A 12 -4.25 -4.74 -4.26
N GLU A 13 -5.52 -4.41 -3.99
CA GLU A 13 -5.96 -3.73 -2.76
C GLU A 13 -5.49 -4.50 -1.51
N VAL A 14 -5.78 -5.80 -1.45
CA VAL A 14 -5.40 -6.67 -0.32
C VAL A 14 -3.88 -6.74 -0.13
N GLU A 15 -3.10 -6.81 -1.21
CA GLU A 15 -1.63 -6.80 -1.14
C GLU A 15 -1.10 -5.46 -0.60
N VAL A 16 -1.61 -4.33 -1.10
CA VAL A 16 -1.19 -3.00 -0.65
C VAL A 16 -1.55 -2.76 0.82
N GLU A 17 -2.72 -3.21 1.27
CA GLU A 17 -3.09 -3.16 2.69
C GLU A 17 -2.16 -4.01 3.57
N ALA A 18 -1.78 -5.20 3.12
CA ALA A 18 -0.83 -6.06 3.83
C ALA A 18 0.54 -5.39 3.98
N ASP A 19 1.05 -4.76 2.92
CA ASP A 19 2.32 -4.03 2.93
C ASP A 19 2.28 -2.82 3.88
N LEU A 20 1.18 -2.07 3.87
CA LEU A 20 0.96 -0.98 4.83
C LEU A 20 0.93 -1.48 6.28
N GLY A 21 0.35 -2.66 6.51
CA GLY A 21 0.38 -3.34 7.80
C GLY A 21 1.80 -3.70 8.26
N MET A 22 2.62 -4.25 7.36
CA MET A 22 4.02 -4.56 7.68
C MET A 22 4.84 -3.32 8.03
N ILE A 23 4.62 -2.21 7.32
CA ILE A 23 5.28 -0.93 7.64
C ILE A 23 4.82 -0.41 9.01
N ALA A 24 3.54 -0.54 9.35
CA ALA A 24 3.06 -0.16 10.67
C ALA A 24 3.72 -1.01 11.78
N ASP A 25 3.83 -2.32 11.56
CA ASP A 25 4.47 -3.25 12.49
C ASP A 25 5.99 -3.03 12.62
N SER A 26 6.65 -2.48 11.59
CA SER A 26 8.07 -2.17 11.63
C SER A 26 8.42 -0.94 12.48
N ARG A 27 7.42 -0.14 12.88
CA ARG A 27 7.57 1.05 13.73
C ARG A 27 8.68 2.01 13.26
N PRO A 28 8.58 2.54 12.03
CA PRO A 28 9.59 3.41 11.45
C PRO A 28 9.91 4.64 12.32
N GLU A 29 8.96 5.11 13.13
CA GLU A 29 9.13 6.18 14.10
C GLU A 29 10.12 5.83 15.23
N GLU A 30 10.12 4.58 15.70
CA GLU A 30 11.10 4.10 16.69
C GLU A 30 12.49 4.03 16.06
N ALA A 31 12.58 3.55 14.81
CA ALA A 31 13.82 3.55 14.04
C ALA A 31 14.36 4.97 13.82
N ALA A 32 13.49 5.93 13.48
CA ALA A 32 13.87 7.34 13.30
C ALA A 32 14.41 8.01 14.57
N ALA A 33 13.98 7.55 15.75
CA ALA A 33 14.46 8.04 17.03
C ALA A 33 15.80 7.43 17.45
N ALA A 34 16.20 6.31 16.85
CA ALA A 34 17.47 5.62 17.15
C ALA A 34 18.66 6.29 16.44
N PRO A 35 19.91 6.07 16.92
CA PRO A 35 21.10 6.44 16.18
C PRO A 35 21.16 5.76 14.81
N VAL A 36 21.65 6.45 13.78
CA VAL A 36 21.76 5.92 12.41
C VAL A 36 22.51 4.58 12.34
N THR A 37 23.48 4.36 13.22
CA THR A 37 24.24 3.10 13.31
C THR A 37 23.42 1.91 13.80
N GLU A 38 22.25 2.15 14.38
CA GLU A 38 21.34 1.14 14.93
C GLU A 38 20.13 0.91 14.01
N TRP A 39 20.02 1.66 12.92
CA TRP A 39 18.92 1.52 11.96
C TRP A 39 19.02 0.17 11.24
N LEU A 40 17.97 -0.64 11.39
CA LEU A 40 17.79 -1.86 10.58
C LEU A 40 17.24 -1.52 9.18
N VAL A 41 16.49 -0.43 9.07
CA VAL A 41 15.91 0.13 7.85
C VAL A 41 16.03 1.64 7.89
N ASP A 42 16.20 2.29 6.74
CA ASP A 42 16.19 3.76 6.64
C ASP A 42 14.76 4.28 6.82
N PRO A 43 14.45 5.02 7.90
CA PRO A 43 13.10 5.54 8.14
C PRO A 43 12.59 6.44 7.01
N ALA A 44 13.48 7.15 6.31
CA ALA A 44 13.09 7.99 5.18
C ALA A 44 12.72 7.17 3.94
N GLU A 45 13.28 5.97 3.77
CA GLU A 45 12.85 5.05 2.72
C GLU A 45 11.48 4.45 3.06
N VAL A 46 11.29 4.03 4.31
CA VAL A 46 10.00 3.50 4.78
C VAL A 46 8.88 4.54 4.65
N GLU A 47 9.15 5.81 4.95
CA GLU A 47 8.19 6.90 4.75
C GLU A 47 7.83 7.07 3.26
N ARG A 48 8.82 7.05 2.37
CA ARG A 48 8.59 7.16 0.91
C ARG A 48 7.74 6.01 0.40
N GLU A 49 8.04 4.78 0.82
CA GLU A 49 7.28 3.60 0.46
C GLU A 49 5.83 3.68 0.97
N GLN A 50 5.63 4.06 2.23
CA GLN A 50 4.30 4.25 2.81
C GLN A 50 3.46 5.29 2.04
N ILE A 51 4.08 6.41 1.62
CA ILE A 51 3.40 7.42 0.80
C ILE A 51 3.01 6.83 -0.56
N GLY A 52 3.91 6.09 -1.20
CA GLY A 52 3.66 5.41 -2.47
C GLY A 52 2.50 4.42 -2.39
N LEU A 53 2.50 3.56 -1.37
CA LEU A 53 1.45 2.57 -1.15
C LEU A 53 0.08 3.22 -0.88
N ARG A 54 0.02 4.28 -0.07
CA ARG A 54 -1.23 5.03 0.15
C ARG A 54 -1.76 5.68 -1.13
N SER A 55 -0.87 6.22 -1.95
CA SER A 55 -1.25 6.77 -3.24
C SER A 55 -1.76 5.68 -4.20
N LEU A 56 -1.16 4.49 -4.17
CA LEU A 56 -1.58 3.35 -4.97
C LEU A 56 -2.94 2.83 -4.50
N LEU A 57 -3.15 2.67 -3.19
CA LEU A 57 -4.42 2.24 -2.61
C LEU A 57 -5.57 3.14 -3.08
N GLY A 58 -5.42 4.45 -2.95
CA GLY A 58 -6.44 5.40 -3.43
C GLY A 58 -6.69 5.34 -4.94
N ALA A 59 -5.67 4.99 -5.74
CA ALA A 59 -5.85 4.79 -7.18
C ALA A 59 -6.58 3.48 -7.50
N VAL A 60 -6.32 2.41 -6.76
CA VAL A 60 -7.02 1.13 -6.87
C VAL A 60 -8.48 1.30 -6.49
N GLU A 61 -8.77 1.87 -5.32
CA GLU A 61 -10.14 2.15 -4.84
C GLU A 61 -10.94 2.99 -5.85
N ALA A 62 -10.31 3.99 -6.48
CA ALA A 62 -10.94 4.81 -7.51
C ALA A 62 -11.29 4.00 -8.78
N LEU A 63 -10.37 3.16 -9.26
CA LEU A 63 -10.59 2.31 -10.43
C LEU A 63 -11.61 1.21 -10.19
N GLU A 64 -11.65 0.66 -8.97
CA GLU A 64 -12.69 -0.27 -8.56
C GLU A 64 -14.07 0.39 -8.55
N GLY A 65 -14.17 1.59 -7.94
CA GLY A 65 -15.39 2.39 -7.96
C GLY A 65 -15.92 2.59 -9.37
N ASP A 66 -15.05 2.98 -10.31
CA ASP A 66 -15.40 3.15 -11.73
C ASP A 66 -15.83 1.82 -12.40
N ALA A 67 -15.16 0.71 -12.10
CA ALA A 67 -15.48 -0.61 -12.64
C ALA A 67 -16.85 -1.11 -12.15
N TYR A 68 -17.18 -0.88 -10.88
CA TYR A 68 -18.50 -1.20 -10.33
C TYR A 68 -19.58 -0.29 -10.90
N HIS A 69 -19.28 0.99 -11.16
CA HIS A 69 -20.24 1.95 -11.74
C HIS A 69 -20.51 1.72 -13.25
N HIS A 70 -19.59 1.07 -13.97
CA HIS A 70 -19.77 0.71 -15.40
C HIS A 70 -20.56 -0.60 -15.62
N GLY A 71 -20.65 -1.46 -14.60
CA GLY A 71 -21.40 -2.72 -14.68
C GLY A 71 -22.93 -2.60 -14.52
N ASP A 72 -23.41 -1.43 -14.09
CA ASP A 72 -24.82 -1.14 -13.79
C ASP A 72 -25.58 -0.35 -14.90
N VAL A 73 -25.03 -0.28 -16.12
CA VAL A 73 -25.63 0.44 -17.27
C VAL A 73 -26.04 -0.48 -18.42
#